data_AF-D6NS70-F1
#
_entry.id   AF-D6NS70-F1
#
_cell.length_a   1.000
_cell.length_b   1.000
_cell.length_c   1.000
_cell.angle_alpha   90.00
_cell.angle_beta   90.00
_cell.angle_gamma   90.00
#
_symmetry.space_group_name_H-M   'P 1'
#
loop_
_entity.id
_entity.type
_entity.pdbx_description
1 polymer ?
#
loop_
_entity_poly.entity_id
_entity_poly.type
_entity_poly.pdbx_seq_one_letter_code
_entity_poly.pdbx_strand_id
1 'polypeptide(L)'
;SRIFSDSKTFVDLHMKKDENSTITAFDELLKNTNNSPTNEQIKEFLDNYFDSSSELEDWTPLDYSPNPPFLSTIRDETLRNFGKNINDIWPTLGRRVNQKLFENPDQYSLIPVDNGFIIPGGRFKELYYWDTYWIIEGLLVSGMRDTVKGVIANLIQLLKKLGHIPNGSRWYYQQRSQPPLLSAMVSLYVR
;
A
#
# COMPACT_ATOMS: atom_id res chain seq x y z
N SER A 1 23.51 -4.85 -12.44
CA SER A 1 22.87 -6.12 -12.84
C SER A 1 21.55 -5.94 -13.61
N ARG A 2 20.69 -4.94 -13.32
CA ARG A 2 19.39 -4.73 -14.03
C ARG A 2 18.55 -6.01 -14.16
N ILE A 3 18.49 -6.79 -13.08
CA ILE A 3 17.80 -8.09 -13.03
C ILE A 3 16.30 -7.92 -13.32
N PHE A 4 15.68 -6.87 -12.80
CA PHE A 4 14.27 -6.55 -13.02
C PHE A 4 14.13 -5.38 -14.00
N SER A 5 13.06 -5.39 -14.81
CA SER A 5 12.74 -4.33 -15.75
C SER A 5 12.16 -3.08 -15.07
N ASP A 6 11.38 -3.25 -13.99
CA ASP A 6 10.93 -2.17 -13.12
C ASP A 6 11.84 -2.11 -11.87
N SER A 7 12.41 -0.93 -11.62
CA SER A 7 13.19 -0.66 -10.41
C SER A 7 12.40 -0.84 -9.10
N LYS A 8 11.06 -0.69 -9.13
CA LYS A 8 10.21 -0.87 -7.94
C LYS A 8 10.15 -2.33 -7.50
N THR A 9 10.33 -3.29 -8.43
CA THR A 9 10.18 -4.71 -8.14
C THR A 9 11.08 -5.17 -7.01
N PHE A 10 12.36 -4.79 -7.02
CA PHE A 10 13.30 -5.24 -6.00
C PHE A 10 13.04 -4.63 -4.63
N VAL A 11 12.74 -3.33 -4.58
CA VAL A 11 12.51 -2.62 -3.30
C VAL A 11 11.18 -2.97 -2.64
N ASP A 12 10.28 -3.62 -3.37
CA ASP A 12 9.03 -4.17 -2.85
C ASP A 12 9.15 -5.64 -2.42
N LEU A 13 10.27 -6.33 -2.72
CA LEU A 13 10.51 -7.66 -2.14
C LEU A 13 10.75 -7.52 -0.65
N HIS A 14 10.39 -8.56 0.11
CA HIS A 14 10.73 -8.66 1.51
C HIS A 14 11.80 -9.71 1.73
N MET A 15 12.59 -9.53 2.79
CA MET A 15 13.63 -10.47 3.16
C MET A 15 13.00 -11.74 3.76
N LYS A 16 13.51 -12.91 3.34
CA LYS A 16 13.15 -14.22 3.93
C LYS A 16 13.84 -14.46 5.27
N LYS A 17 14.93 -13.75 5.53
CA LYS A 17 15.75 -13.81 6.75
C LYS A 17 15.91 -12.42 7.32
N ASP A 18 16.49 -12.31 8.51
CA ASP A 18 16.82 -11.01 9.10
C ASP A 18 17.88 -10.26 8.26
N GLU A 19 18.01 -8.97 8.52
CA GLU A 19 18.94 -8.07 7.82
C GLU A 19 20.39 -8.56 7.93
N ASN A 20 20.85 -8.93 9.13
CA ASN A 20 22.24 -9.32 9.37
C ASN A 20 22.59 -10.60 8.60
N SER A 21 21.72 -11.60 8.63
CA SER A 21 21.89 -12.83 7.87
C SER A 21 21.92 -12.57 6.36
N THR A 22 21.09 -11.66 5.87
CA THR A 22 21.00 -11.33 4.44
C THR A 22 22.23 -10.56 3.96
N ILE A 23 22.70 -9.57 4.73
CA ILE A 23 23.92 -8.81 4.42
C ILE A 23 25.14 -9.72 4.46
N THR A 24 25.27 -10.56 5.50
CA THR A 24 26.41 -11.49 5.62
C THR A 24 26.50 -12.42 4.40
N ALA A 25 25.37 -12.97 3.96
CA ALA A 25 25.33 -13.83 2.78
C ALA A 25 25.67 -13.08 1.48
N PHE A 26 25.31 -11.80 1.38
CA PHE A 26 25.67 -10.98 0.23
C PHE A 26 27.17 -10.66 0.22
N ASP A 27 27.75 -10.35 1.37
CA ASP A 27 29.20 -10.11 1.51
C ASP A 27 30.01 -11.36 1.15
N GLU A 28 29.52 -12.55 1.53
CA GLU A 28 30.10 -13.83 1.12
C GLU A 28 30.04 -14.03 -0.41
N LEU A 29 28.91 -13.71 -1.05
CA LEU A 29 28.79 -13.75 -2.51
C LEU A 29 29.81 -12.81 -3.18
N LEU A 30 29.93 -11.58 -2.69
CA LEU A 30 30.90 -10.61 -3.22
C LEU A 30 32.34 -11.10 -3.04
N LYS A 31 32.68 -11.63 -1.86
CA LYS A 31 34.01 -12.19 -1.59
C LYS A 31 34.34 -13.35 -2.53
N ASN A 32 33.41 -14.28 -2.74
CA ASN A 32 33.61 -15.46 -3.58
C ASN A 32 33.70 -15.13 -5.08
N THR A 33 33.23 -13.94 -5.48
CA THR A 33 33.20 -13.49 -6.89
C THR A 33 34.17 -12.35 -7.16
N ASN A 34 35.08 -12.03 -6.22
CA ASN A 34 35.99 -10.90 -6.30
C ASN A 34 35.26 -9.57 -6.61
N ASN A 35 34.13 -9.34 -5.94
CA ASN A 35 33.24 -8.19 -6.11
C ASN A 35 32.57 -8.08 -7.50
N SER A 36 32.54 -9.16 -8.28
CA SER A 36 31.98 -9.16 -9.64
C SER A 36 31.09 -10.39 -9.91
N PRO A 37 29.98 -10.57 -9.16
CA PRO A 37 29.05 -11.67 -9.39
C PRO A 37 28.34 -11.55 -10.74
N THR A 38 28.06 -12.68 -11.39
CA THR A 38 27.25 -12.70 -12.62
C THR A 38 25.78 -12.43 -12.33
N ASN A 39 24.99 -12.15 -13.37
CA ASN A 39 23.55 -11.93 -13.19
C ASN A 39 22.84 -13.19 -12.67
N GLU A 40 23.30 -14.37 -13.06
CA GLU A 40 22.77 -15.66 -12.58
C GLU A 40 23.02 -15.82 -11.08
N GLN A 41 24.22 -15.50 -10.60
CA GLN A 41 24.56 -15.58 -9.18
C GLN A 41 23.77 -14.56 -8.34
N ILE A 42 23.58 -13.34 -8.86
CA ILE A 42 22.72 -12.34 -8.22
C ILE A 42 21.27 -12.84 -8.17
N LYS A 43 20.77 -13.42 -9.26
CA LYS A 43 19.41 -13.96 -9.30
C LYS A 43 19.23 -15.10 -8.29
N GLU A 44 20.18 -16.03 -8.21
CA GLU A 44 20.16 -17.11 -7.23
C GLU A 44 20.17 -16.56 -5.79
N PHE A 45 20.97 -15.54 -5.51
CA PHE A 45 20.95 -14.86 -4.22
C PHE A 45 19.58 -14.24 -3.92
N LEU A 46 18.99 -13.54 -4.89
CA LEU A 46 17.66 -12.94 -4.75
C LEU A 46 16.60 -14.02 -4.48
N ASP A 47 16.61 -15.12 -5.23
CA ASP A 47 15.65 -16.22 -5.07
C ASP A 47 15.77 -16.89 -3.69
N ASN A 48 16.99 -16.93 -3.12
CA ASN A 48 17.25 -17.54 -1.81
C ASN A 48 16.91 -16.63 -0.61
N TYR A 49 17.07 -15.31 -0.75
CA TYR A 49 16.99 -14.37 0.37
C TYR A 49 15.81 -13.40 0.31
N PHE A 50 15.16 -13.27 -0.84
CA PHE A 50 14.03 -12.35 -1.03
C PHE A 50 12.80 -13.10 -1.54
N ASP A 51 11.63 -12.58 -1.17
CA ASP A 51 10.33 -13.13 -1.52
C ASP A 51 9.42 -12.05 -2.10
N SER A 52 8.56 -12.46 -3.02
CA SER A 52 7.61 -11.60 -3.73
C SER A 52 6.16 -11.81 -3.33
N SER A 53 5.91 -12.67 -2.34
CA SER A 53 4.58 -12.88 -1.78
C SER A 53 4.05 -11.58 -1.18
N SER A 54 2.73 -11.44 -1.26
CA SER A 54 2.07 -10.19 -0.91
C SER A 54 2.12 -9.96 0.60
N GLU A 55 2.67 -8.81 0.98
CA GLU A 55 2.61 -8.25 2.34
C GLU A 55 1.22 -7.69 2.71
N LEU A 56 0.32 -7.62 1.72
CA LEU A 56 -1.06 -7.22 1.87
C LEU A 56 -2.00 -8.37 1.57
N GLU A 57 -3.13 -8.38 2.27
CA GLU A 57 -4.26 -9.25 1.97
C GLU A 57 -5.39 -8.43 1.33
N ASP A 58 -6.13 -9.06 0.42
CA ASP A 58 -7.38 -8.48 -0.08
C ASP A 58 -8.36 -8.31 1.08
N TRP A 59 -9.01 -7.15 1.12
CA TRP A 59 -9.90 -6.77 2.21
C TRP A 59 -11.14 -6.11 1.64
N THR A 60 -12.31 -6.64 1.99
CA THR A 60 -13.58 -5.98 1.70
C THR A 60 -13.95 -5.10 2.90
N PRO A 61 -14.13 -3.78 2.70
CA PRO A 61 -14.69 -2.88 3.70
C PRO A 61 -16.00 -3.40 4.30
N LEU A 62 -16.12 -3.37 5.63
CA LEU A 62 -17.31 -3.89 6.33
C LEU A 62 -18.57 -3.04 6.08
N ASP A 63 -18.38 -1.76 5.81
CA ASP A 63 -19.42 -0.78 5.51
C ASP A 63 -19.69 -0.65 4.00
N TYR A 64 -19.09 -1.52 3.16
CA TYR A 64 -19.41 -1.59 1.75
C TYR A 64 -20.86 -2.03 1.54
N SER A 65 -21.58 -1.29 0.69
CA SER A 65 -22.89 -1.67 0.18
C SER A 65 -22.86 -1.75 -1.34
N PRO A 66 -23.40 -2.80 -1.98
CA PRO A 66 -23.55 -2.85 -3.43
C PRO A 66 -24.63 -1.89 -3.95
N ASN A 67 -25.48 -1.35 -3.06
CA ASN A 67 -26.54 -0.40 -3.36
C ASN A 67 -26.46 0.80 -2.40
N PRO A 68 -25.40 1.63 -2.50
CA PRO A 68 -25.24 2.78 -1.62
C PRO A 68 -26.31 3.86 -1.93
N PRO A 69 -26.64 4.73 -0.96
CA PRO A 69 -27.74 5.68 -1.09
C PRO A 69 -27.67 6.58 -2.33
N PHE A 70 -26.47 6.99 -2.76
CA PHE A 70 -26.30 7.89 -3.90
C PHE A 70 -26.84 7.32 -5.21
N LEU A 71 -26.83 5.99 -5.41
CA LEU A 71 -27.35 5.38 -6.65
C LEU A 71 -28.84 5.67 -6.86
N SER A 72 -29.61 5.71 -5.76
CA SER A 72 -31.06 5.99 -5.82
C SER A 72 -31.37 7.42 -6.27
N THR A 73 -30.41 8.35 -6.12
CA THR A 73 -30.57 9.75 -6.54
C THR A 73 -30.34 9.97 -8.04
N ILE A 74 -29.69 9.02 -8.72
CA ILE A 74 -29.40 9.10 -10.15
C ILE A 74 -30.62 8.61 -10.93
N ARG A 75 -31.30 9.51 -11.64
CA ARG A 75 -32.52 9.18 -12.40
C ARG A 75 -32.24 8.35 -13.66
N ASP A 76 -31.21 8.74 -14.41
CA ASP A 76 -30.81 8.06 -15.64
C ASP A 76 -30.24 6.66 -15.34
N GLU A 77 -30.77 5.64 -16.00
CA GLU A 77 -30.40 4.24 -15.75
C GLU A 77 -28.95 3.94 -16.17
N THR A 78 -28.50 4.51 -17.29
CA THR A 78 -27.12 4.32 -17.79
C THR A 78 -26.12 4.91 -16.82
N LEU A 79 -26.37 6.14 -16.34
CA LEU A 79 -25.52 6.79 -15.34
C LEU A 79 -25.58 6.10 -13.98
N ARG A 80 -26.75 5.55 -13.59
CA ARG A 80 -26.87 4.76 -12.36
C ARG A 80 -26.04 3.48 -12.42
N ASN A 81 -26.09 2.78 -13.55
CA ASN A 81 -25.26 1.59 -13.78
C ASN A 81 -23.77 1.94 -13.82
N PHE A 82 -23.38 3.07 -14.41
CA PHE A 82 -22.01 3.57 -14.34
C PHE A 82 -21.58 3.83 -12.88
N GLY A 83 -22.39 4.54 -12.09
CA GLY A 83 -22.12 4.79 -10.67
C GLY A 83 -22.02 3.49 -9.87
N LYS A 84 -22.84 2.49 -10.19
CA LYS A 84 -22.78 1.16 -9.58
C LYS A 84 -21.44 0.48 -9.91
N ASN A 85 -21.02 0.51 -11.17
CA ASN A 85 -19.74 -0.06 -11.58
C ASN A 85 -18.57 0.59 -10.84
N ILE A 86 -18.60 1.92 -10.62
CA ILE A 86 -17.60 2.62 -9.81
C ILE A 86 -17.63 2.15 -8.35
N ASN A 87 -18.80 2.04 -7.74
CA ASN A 87 -18.93 1.56 -6.37
C ASN A 87 -18.41 0.13 -6.20
N ASP A 88 -18.68 -0.75 -7.17
CA ASP A 88 -18.25 -2.15 -7.16
C ASP A 88 -16.72 -2.30 -7.28
N ILE A 89 -15.98 -1.24 -7.63
CA ILE A 89 -14.50 -1.25 -7.65
C ILE A 89 -13.92 -1.24 -6.24
N TRP A 90 -14.56 -0.61 -5.26
CA TRP A 90 -14.03 -0.47 -3.89
C TRP A 90 -13.54 -1.78 -3.25
N PRO A 91 -14.34 -2.87 -3.23
CA PRO A 91 -13.88 -4.13 -2.65
C PRO A 91 -12.69 -4.75 -3.40
N THR A 92 -12.49 -4.42 -4.68
CA THR A 92 -11.35 -4.93 -5.47
C THR A 92 -10.04 -4.22 -5.13
N LEU A 93 -10.13 -2.99 -4.61
CA LEU A 93 -9.00 -2.13 -4.24
C LEU A 93 -8.75 -2.11 -2.73
N GLY A 94 -9.59 -2.76 -1.93
CA GLY A 94 -9.40 -2.83 -0.48
C GLY A 94 -8.26 -3.77 -0.10
N ARG A 95 -7.37 -3.28 0.76
CA ARG A 95 -6.21 -4.00 1.26
C ARG A 95 -6.09 -3.84 2.76
N ARG A 96 -5.54 -4.86 3.41
CA ARG A 96 -5.11 -4.82 4.81
C ARG A 96 -3.70 -5.39 4.94
N VAL A 97 -2.94 -4.89 5.91
CA VAL A 97 -1.58 -5.39 6.16
C VAL A 97 -1.65 -6.82 6.71
N ASN A 98 -0.83 -7.72 6.16
CA ASN A 98 -0.74 -9.10 6.64
C ASN A 98 -0.16 -9.14 8.05
N GLN A 99 -0.69 -10.01 8.92
CA GLN A 99 -0.21 -10.17 10.30
C GLN A 99 1.29 -10.46 10.38
N LYS A 100 1.85 -11.23 9.42
CA LYS A 100 3.28 -11.55 9.36
C LYS A 100 4.19 -10.32 9.28
N LEU A 101 3.72 -9.26 8.64
CA LEU A 101 4.47 -8.01 8.54
C LEU A 101 4.56 -7.31 9.91
N PHE A 102 3.52 -7.39 10.74
CA PHE A 102 3.60 -6.86 12.11
C PHE A 102 4.55 -7.67 13.00
N GLU A 103 4.71 -8.97 12.73
CA GLU A 103 5.63 -9.85 13.47
C GLU A 103 7.10 -9.57 13.11
N ASN A 104 7.39 -9.23 11.85
CA ASN A 104 8.76 -9.03 11.35
C ASN A 104 8.89 -7.75 10.49
N PRO A 105 8.59 -6.56 11.02
CA PRO A 105 8.45 -5.34 10.22
C PRO A 105 9.74 -4.92 9.51
N ASP A 106 10.91 -5.26 10.06
CA ASP A 106 12.21 -4.87 9.50
C ASP A 106 12.57 -5.65 8.23
N GLN A 107 11.82 -6.71 7.90
CA GLN A 107 11.99 -7.47 6.65
C GLN A 107 11.27 -6.83 5.46
N TYR A 108 10.36 -5.88 5.71
CA TYR A 108 9.46 -5.32 4.70
C TYR A 108 9.78 -3.85 4.45
N SER A 109 9.62 -3.44 3.19
CA SER A 109 9.69 -2.00 2.86
C SER A 109 8.38 -1.27 3.13
N LEU A 110 7.23 -1.96 3.21
CA LEU A 110 5.97 -1.34 3.60
C LEU A 110 5.95 -1.03 5.10
N ILE A 111 5.45 0.15 5.42
CA ILE A 111 5.26 0.60 6.79
C ILE A 111 3.90 0.07 7.27
N PRO A 112 3.84 -0.76 8.33
CA PRO A 112 2.57 -1.28 8.83
C PRO A 112 1.64 -0.15 9.25
N VAL A 113 0.35 -0.33 8.92
CA VAL A 113 -0.75 0.51 9.39
C VAL A 113 -1.90 -0.37 9.86
N ASP A 114 -2.64 0.09 10.88
CA ASP A 114 -3.53 -0.79 11.66
C ASP A 114 -4.86 -1.10 10.95
N ASN A 115 -5.39 -0.17 10.16
CA ASN A 115 -6.70 -0.30 9.53
C ASN A 115 -6.57 -0.72 8.05
N GLY A 116 -7.64 -1.32 7.52
CA GLY A 116 -7.80 -1.51 6.09
C GLY A 116 -7.80 -0.18 5.33
N PHE A 117 -7.36 -0.20 4.08
CA PHE A 117 -7.30 0.97 3.21
C PHE A 117 -7.57 0.62 1.74
N ILE A 118 -7.76 1.64 0.92
CA ILE A 118 -8.00 1.50 -0.52
C ILE A 118 -6.75 1.98 -1.27
N ILE A 119 -6.23 1.15 -2.18
CA ILE A 119 -5.10 1.51 -3.05
C ILE A 119 -5.58 2.24 -4.32
N PRO A 120 -4.72 3.03 -4.99
CA PRO A 120 -5.04 3.61 -6.30
C PRO A 120 -5.30 2.57 -7.40
N GLY A 121 -4.74 1.36 -7.25
CA GLY A 121 -4.89 0.24 -8.17
C GLY A 121 -3.67 -0.05 -9.03
N GLY A 122 -3.74 -1.13 -9.81
CA GLY A 122 -2.66 -1.58 -10.68
C GLY A 122 -1.42 -2.03 -9.89
N ARG A 123 -0.27 -1.44 -10.18
CA ARG A 123 1.02 -1.80 -9.55
C ARG A 123 1.21 -1.20 -8.15
N PHE A 124 0.36 -0.26 -7.73
CA PHE A 124 0.51 0.47 -6.48
C PHE A 124 -0.12 -0.31 -5.34
N LYS A 125 0.72 -0.74 -4.39
CA LYS A 125 0.35 -1.65 -3.30
C LYS A 125 0.55 -1.00 -1.94
N GLU A 126 0.37 0.31 -1.85
CA GLU A 126 0.57 1.08 -0.62
C GLU A 126 -0.42 2.23 -0.54
N LEU A 127 -0.60 2.80 0.66
CA LEU A 127 -1.28 4.08 0.81
C LEU A 127 -0.48 5.15 0.07
N TYR A 128 -1.16 6.00 -0.71
CA TYR A 128 -0.58 7.19 -1.31
C TYR A 128 -1.30 8.43 -0.79
N TYR A 129 -0.55 9.41 -0.29
CA TYR A 129 -1.11 10.45 0.56
C TYR A 129 -2.16 11.31 -0.14
N TRP A 130 -1.83 11.96 -1.25
CA TRP A 130 -2.79 12.86 -1.91
C TRP A 130 -3.89 12.10 -2.68
N ASP A 131 -3.61 10.91 -3.22
CA ASP A 131 -4.59 10.03 -3.88
C ASP A 131 -5.71 9.65 -2.91
N THR A 132 -5.34 9.45 -1.63
CA THR A 132 -6.27 9.14 -0.54
C THR A 132 -7.35 10.22 -0.37
N TYR A 133 -7.10 11.47 -0.74
CA TYR A 133 -8.11 12.53 -0.63
C TYR A 133 -9.31 12.23 -1.54
N TRP A 134 -9.04 11.92 -2.81
CA TRP A 134 -10.07 11.62 -3.81
C TRP A 134 -10.77 10.30 -3.53
N ILE A 135 -10.03 9.32 -2.99
CA ILE A 135 -10.59 8.07 -2.49
C ILE A 135 -11.58 8.35 -1.35
N ILE A 136 -11.21 9.17 -0.37
CA ILE A 136 -12.09 9.52 0.75
C ILE A 136 -13.37 10.20 0.27
N GLU A 137 -13.30 11.14 -0.68
CA GLU A 137 -14.48 11.76 -1.29
C GLU A 137 -15.43 10.70 -1.89
N GLY A 138 -14.88 9.77 -2.68
CA GLY A 138 -15.66 8.68 -3.29
C GLY A 138 -16.27 7.73 -2.25
N LEU A 139 -15.51 7.35 -1.23
CA LEU A 139 -15.98 6.49 -0.15
C LEU A 139 -17.11 7.14 0.65
N LEU A 140 -17.03 8.44 0.92
CA LEU A 140 -18.08 9.19 1.62
C LEU A 140 -19.38 9.22 0.80
N VAL A 141 -19.28 9.41 -0.53
CA VAL A 141 -20.44 9.33 -1.43
C VAL A 141 -21.05 7.92 -1.43
N SER A 142 -20.21 6.88 -1.36
CA SER A 142 -20.63 5.48 -1.21
C SER A 142 -21.16 5.13 0.20
N GLY A 143 -21.15 6.07 1.15
CA GLY A 143 -21.62 5.84 2.53
C GLY A 143 -20.65 5.09 3.44
N MET A 144 -19.39 4.92 3.01
CA MET A 144 -18.38 4.09 3.68
C MET A 144 -17.58 4.90 4.73
N ARG A 145 -18.30 5.44 5.72
CA ARG A 145 -17.73 6.35 6.72
C ARG A 145 -16.78 5.66 7.71
N ASP A 146 -17.01 4.40 8.05
CA ASP A 146 -16.13 3.66 8.98
C ASP A 146 -14.78 3.37 8.32
N THR A 147 -14.82 3.02 7.03
CA THR A 147 -13.60 2.87 6.22
C THR A 147 -12.82 4.19 6.13
N VAL A 148 -13.49 5.31 5.86
CA VAL A 148 -12.83 6.63 5.84
C VAL A 148 -12.16 6.95 7.17
N LYS A 149 -12.84 6.67 8.30
CA LYS A 149 -12.27 6.85 9.64
C LYS A 149 -10.97 6.04 9.82
N GLY A 150 -10.98 4.77 9.42
CA GLY A 150 -9.80 3.91 9.48
C GLY A 150 -8.64 4.41 8.61
N VAL A 151 -8.92 4.85 7.39
CA VAL A 151 -7.92 5.41 6.48
C VAL A 151 -7.30 6.69 7.05
N ILE A 152 -8.10 7.61 7.60
CA ILE A 152 -7.60 8.81 8.27
C ILE A 152 -6.75 8.44 9.50
N ALA A 153 -7.16 7.44 10.27
CA ALA A 153 -6.39 6.95 11.41
C ALA A 153 -5.01 6.40 10.98
N ASN A 154 -4.93 5.67 9.86
CA ASN A 154 -3.65 5.22 9.28
C ASN A 154 -2.75 6.39 8.88
N LEU A 155 -3.30 7.45 8.27
CA LEU A 155 -2.51 8.65 7.94
C LEU A 155 -1.99 9.36 9.20
N ILE A 156 -2.79 9.42 10.26
CA ILE A 156 -2.38 9.96 11.56
C ILE A 156 -1.30 9.08 12.20
N GLN A 157 -1.38 7.76 12.06
CA GLN A 157 -0.37 6.82 12.53
C GLN A 157 0.98 7.08 11.83
N LEU A 158 0.98 7.22 10.49
CA LEU A 158 2.17 7.57 9.72
C LEU A 158 2.73 8.93 10.14
N LEU A 159 1.88 9.94 10.33
CA LEU A 159 2.26 11.26 10.82
C LEU A 159 2.96 11.18 12.19
N LYS A 160 2.40 10.42 13.13
CA LYS A 160 3.00 10.23 14.47
C LYS A 160 4.34 9.49 14.40
N LYS A 161 4.45 8.50 13.51
CA LYS A 161 5.65 7.65 13.36
C LYS A 161 6.81 8.38 12.68
N LEU A 162 6.54 9.19 11.65
CA LEU A 162 7.55 9.80 10.79
C LEU A 162 7.67 11.32 10.93
N GLY A 163 6.79 11.96 11.71
CA GLY A 163 6.70 13.42 11.84
C GLY A 163 6.05 14.12 10.64
N HIS A 164 5.71 13.38 9.58
CA HIS A 164 4.96 13.83 8.41
C HIS A 164 4.29 12.62 7.74
N ILE A 165 3.38 12.86 6.79
CA ILE A 165 2.80 11.79 5.98
C ILE A 165 3.68 11.60 4.73
N PRO A 166 4.25 10.40 4.49
CA PRO A 166 5.11 10.15 3.35
C PRO A 166 4.30 10.11 2.05
N ASN A 167 4.99 10.18 0.90
CA ASN A 167 4.36 10.05 -0.42
C ASN A 167 3.52 8.77 -0.51
N GLY A 168 4.09 7.64 -0.09
CA GLY A 168 3.33 6.46 0.22
C GLY A 168 3.89 5.70 1.41
N SER A 169 3.17 4.69 1.90
CA SER A 169 3.50 3.96 3.12
C SER A 169 4.66 2.96 2.96
N ARG A 170 5.78 3.39 2.38
CA ARG A 170 7.02 2.62 2.20
C ARG A 170 8.20 3.36 2.82
N TRP A 171 9.15 2.64 3.42
CA TRP A 171 10.34 3.22 4.06
C TRP A 171 11.22 4.02 3.09
N TYR A 172 11.31 3.62 1.83
CA TYR A 172 12.05 4.41 0.83
C TYR A 172 11.36 5.74 0.45
N TYR A 173 10.12 5.98 0.89
CA TYR A 173 9.44 7.27 0.79
C TYR A 173 9.55 8.11 2.07
N GLN A 174 10.21 7.64 3.13
CA GLN A 174 10.23 8.29 4.45
C GLN A 174 10.78 9.72 4.47
N GLN A 175 11.49 10.17 3.43
CA GLN A 175 12.06 11.52 3.34
C GLN A 175 11.28 12.42 2.37
N ARG A 176 10.13 11.95 1.85
CA ARG A 176 9.35 12.65 0.83
C ARG A 176 7.88 12.61 1.17
N SER A 177 7.21 13.74 1.05
CA SER A 177 5.76 13.85 1.21
C SER A 177 5.08 14.10 -0.14
N GLN A 178 3.79 14.44 -0.08
CA GLN A 178 2.89 14.84 -1.15
C GLN A 178 2.03 16.02 -0.65
N PRO A 179 1.21 16.67 -1.50
CA PRO A 179 0.38 17.80 -1.08
C PRO A 179 -0.39 17.53 0.23
N PRO A 180 -0.31 18.42 1.23
CA PRO A 180 -0.81 18.16 2.58
C PRO A 180 -2.33 18.33 2.65
N LEU A 181 -3.06 17.22 2.51
CA LEU A 181 -4.53 17.20 2.46
C LEU A 181 -5.19 16.62 3.71
N LEU A 182 -4.43 16.30 4.77
CA LEU A 182 -4.97 15.63 5.96
C LEU A 182 -6.11 16.43 6.63
N SER A 183 -5.92 17.74 6.82
CA SER A 183 -6.94 18.59 7.44
C SER A 183 -8.21 18.67 6.57
N ALA A 184 -8.06 18.67 5.24
CA ALA A 184 -9.18 18.63 4.31
C ALA A 184 -9.93 17.29 4.38
N MET A 185 -9.22 16.15 4.44
CA MET A 185 -9.82 14.82 4.64
C MET A 185 -10.61 14.74 5.95
N VAL A 186 -10.05 15.26 7.04
CA VAL A 186 -10.75 15.34 8.34
C VAL A 186 -11.97 16.25 8.22
N SER A 187 -11.85 17.40 7.56
CA SER A 187 -12.99 18.29 7.32
C SER A 187 -14.10 17.64 6.50
N LEU A 188 -13.79 16.77 5.53
CA LEU A 188 -14.80 16.01 4.78
C LEU A 188 -15.48 14.99 5.68
N TYR A 189 -14.72 14.31 6.54
CA TYR A 189 -15.24 13.27 7.42
C TYR A 189 -16.13 13.78 8.56
N VAL A 190 -15.92 15.01 9.05
CA VAL A 190 -16.73 15.56 10.16
C VAL A 190 -17.98 16.32 9.70
N ARG A 191 -18.09 16.61 8.40
CA ARG A 191 -19.30 17.17 7.80
C ARG A 191 -20.42 16.12 7.73
#